data_AF-A0A939QKB4-F1
#
_entry.id   AF-A0A939QKB4-F1
#
_cell.length_a   1.000
_cell.length_b   1.000
_cell.length_c   1.000
_cell.angle_alpha   90.00
_cell.angle_beta   90.00
_cell.angle_gamma   90.00
#
_symmetry.space_group_name_H-M   'P 1'
#
loop_
_entity.id
_entity.type
_entity.pdbx_description
1 polymer ?
#
loop_
_entity_poly.entity_id
_entity_poly.type
_entity_poly.pdbx_seq_one_letter_code
_entity_poly.pdbx_strand_id
1 'polypeptide(L)' 'MKNVLWFLLGIVSGFVAAHFLNKDPRGAEVLADIDARIDEFVERIGEAYRLEEARRAEDAPSA' A
#
# COMPACT_ATOMS: atom_id res chain seq x y z
N MET A 1 -19.37 24.11 -17.82
CA MET A 1 -17.88 24.13 -17.91
C MET A 1 -17.15 23.75 -16.60
N LYS A 2 -17.80 23.77 -15.43
CA LYS A 2 -17.15 23.47 -14.13
C LYS A 2 -16.57 22.05 -14.01
N ASN A 3 -17.23 21.05 -14.61
CA ASN A 3 -16.74 19.66 -14.60
C ASN A 3 -15.44 19.49 -15.41
N VAL A 4 -15.29 20.26 -16.49
CA VAL A 4 -14.07 20.27 -17.30
C VAL A 4 -12.94 20.92 -16.52
N LEU A 5 -13.21 21.99 -15.77
CA LEU A 5 -12.23 22.59 -14.86
C LEU A 5 -11.79 21.61 -13.77
N TRP A 6 -12.72 20.90 -13.12
CA TRP A 6 -12.38 19.86 -12.14
C TRP A 6 -11.58 18.70 -12.75
N PHE A 7 -11.94 18.28 -13.97
CA PHE A 7 -11.22 17.25 -14.71
C PHE A 7 -9.78 17.66 -15.03
N LEU A 8 -9.59 18.89 -15.52
CA LEU A 8 -8.26 19.44 -15.79
C LEU A 8 -7.44 19.59 -14.50
N LEU A 9 -8.07 20.00 -13.40
CA LEU A 9 -7.41 20.08 -12.10
C LEU A 9 -6.91 18.70 -11.64
N GLY A 10 -7.72 17.65 -11.85
CA GLY A 10 -7.34 16.27 -11.57
C GLY A 10 -6.17 15.79 -12.44
N ILE A 11 -6.20 16.06 -13.75
CA ILE A 11 -5.11 15.71 -14.67
C ILE A 11 -3.80 16.39 -14.26
N VAL A 12 -3.83 17.70 -14.02
CA VAL A 12 -2.63 18.46 -13.64
C VAL A 12 -2.08 17.93 -12.31
N SER A 13 -2.94 17.67 -11.33
CA SER A 13 -2.53 17.14 -10.03
C SER A 13 -1.89 15.75 -10.16
N GLY A 14 -2.48 14.85 -10.96
CA GLY A 14 -1.94 13.52 -11.24
C GLY A 14 -0.61 13.57 -11.98
N PHE A 15 -0.48 14.46 -12.96
CA PHE A 15 0.77 14.64 -13.71
C PHE A 15 1.90 15.18 -12.83
N VAL A 16 1.60 16.16 -11.96
CA VAL A 16 2.58 16.70 -11.01
C VAL A 16 3.03 15.59 -10.05
N ALA A 17 2.11 14.83 -9.45
CA ALA A 17 2.46 13.71 -8.58
C ALA A 17 3.37 12.69 -9.29
N ALA A 18 3.02 12.27 -10.51
CA ALA A 18 3.83 11.35 -11.31
C ALA A 18 5.20 11.96 -11.70
N HIS A 19 5.26 13.26 -11.98
CA HIS A 19 6.50 13.94 -12.34
C HIS A 19 7.46 14.06 -11.16
N PHE A 20 6.94 14.37 -9.97
CA PHE A 20 7.72 14.40 -8.73
C PHE A 20 8.22 13.00 -8.36
N LEU A 21 7.38 11.97 -8.48
CA LEU A 21 7.80 10.57 -8.29
C LEU A 21 8.90 10.14 -9.28
N ASN A 22 8.84 10.60 -10.53
CA ASN A 22 9.75 10.15 -11.59
C ASN A 22 11.06 10.94 -11.70
N LYS A 23 11.09 12.23 -11.33
CA LYS A 23 12.28 13.10 -11.51
C LYS A 23 12.97 13.54 -10.23
N ASP A 24 12.33 13.46 -9.07
CA ASP A 24 12.96 13.86 -7.81
C ASP A 24 13.57 12.62 -7.13
N PRO A 25 14.87 12.58 -6.78
CA PRO A 25 15.45 11.49 -6.00
C PRO A 25 14.70 11.24 -4.68
N ARG A 26 14.02 12.26 -4.12
CA ARG A 26 13.15 12.13 -2.96
C ARG A 26 11.89 11.29 -3.21
N GLY A 27 11.39 11.24 -4.45
CA GLY A 27 10.24 10.42 -4.81
C GLY A 27 10.51 8.93 -4.65
N ALA A 28 11.72 8.50 -5.00
CA ALA A 28 12.16 7.11 -4.79
C ALA A 28 12.30 6.77 -3.30
N GLU A 29 12.85 7.70 -2.49
CA GLU A 29 12.97 7.52 -1.04
C GLU A 29 11.60 7.43 -0.35
N VAL A 30 10.64 8.27 -0.74
CA VAL A 30 9.27 8.23 -0.21
C VAL A 30 8.57 6.93 -0.60
N LEU A 31 8.73 6.47 -1.84
CA LEU A 31 8.17 5.18 -2.27
C LEU A 31 8.80 4.02 -1.50
N ALA A 32 10.11 4.04 -1.28
CA ALA A 32 10.80 3.01 -0.51
C ALA A 32 10.35 2.97 0.97
N ASP A 33 10.12 4.12 1.61
CA ASP A 33 9.57 4.17 2.97
C ASP A 33 8.12 3.63 3.02
N ILE A 34 7.31 3.95 2.02
CA ILE A 34 5.94 3.43 1.91
C ILE A 34 5.95 1.91 1.73
N ASP A 35 6.79 1.40 0.82
CA ASP A 35 6.93 -0.02 0.53
C ASP A 35 7.35 -0.79 1.79
N ALA A 36 8.37 -0.30 2.51
CA ALA A 36 8.84 -0.90 3.75
C ALA A 36 7.74 -0.98 4.83
N ARG A 37 6.90 0.06 4.95
CA ARG A 37 5.77 0.07 5.89
C ARG A 37 4.67 -0.91 5.49
N ILE A 38 4.41 -1.04 4.19
CA ILE A 38 3.41 -1.96 3.66
C ILE A 38 3.88 -3.40 3.89
N ASP A 39 5.14 -3.70 3.61
CA ASP A 39 5.73 -5.02 3.84
C ASP A 39 5.66 -5.41 5.32
N GLU A 40 6.06 -4.51 6.23
CA GLU A 40 5.97 -4.76 7.67
C GLU A 40 4.52 -5.02 8.12
N PHE A 41 3.56 -4.27 7.57
CA PHE A 41 2.15 -4.45 7.86
C PHE A 41 1.62 -5.80 7.35
N VAL A 42 1.94 -6.16 6.12
CA VAL A 42 1.53 -7.43 5.49
C VAL A 42 2.14 -8.61 6.23
N GLU A 43 3.42 -8.52 6.61
CA GLU A 43 4.11 -9.55 7.37
C GLU A 43 3.42 -9.80 8.71
N ARG A 44 3.13 -8.74 9.48
CA ARG A 44 2.44 -8.85 10.78
C ARG A 44 1.04 -9.46 10.66
N ILE A 45 0.28 -9.07 9.64
CA ILE A 45 -1.05 -9.66 9.40
C ILE A 45 -0.93 -11.13 9.00
N GLY A 46 0.02 -11.45 8.13
CA GLY A 46 0.27 -12.82 7.69
C GLY A 46 0.71 -13.72 8.85
N GLU A 47 1.53 -13.21 9.76
CA GLU A 47 1.92 -13.93 10.97
C GLU A 47 0.73 -14.19 11.89
N ALA A 48 -0.08 -13.16 12.18
CA ALA A 48 -1.29 -13.32 12.98
C ALA A 48 -2.25 -14.35 12.37
N TYR A 49 -2.42 -14.35 11.04
CA TYR A 49 -3.25 -15.31 10.36
C TYR A 49 -2.74 -16.75 10.50
N ARG A 50 -1.43 -16.97 10.28
CA ARG A 50 -0.81 -18.31 10.45
C ARG A 50 -0.89 -18.81 11.90
N LEU A 51 -0.77 -17.91 12.88
CA LEU A 51 -0.94 -18.24 14.30
C LEU A 51 -2.38 -18.70 14.60
N GLU A 52 -3.38 -18.03 14.04
CA GLU A 52 -4.78 -18.44 14.18
C GLU A 52 -5.07 -19.76 13.45
N GLU A 53 -4.46 -19.99 12.28
CA GLU A 53 -4.53 -21.28 11.58
C GLU A 53 -3.90 -22.41 12.39
N ALA A 54 -2.73 -22.19 12.98
CA ALA A 54 -2.06 -23.16 13.84
C ALA A 54 -2.91 -23.49 15.07
N ARG A 55 -3.46 -22.47 15.76
CA ARG A 55 -4.37 -22.66 16.89
C ARG A 55 -5.61 -23.47 16.48
N ARG A 56 -6.22 -23.13 15.35
CA ARG A 56 -7.38 -23.86 14.83
C ARG A 56 -7.04 -25.32 14.48
N ALA A 57 -5.84 -25.58 13.96
CA ALA A 57 -5.39 -26.93 13.64
C ALA A 57 -5.08 -27.76 14.90
N GLU A 58 -4.54 -27.13 15.95
CA GLU A 58 -4.34 -27.76 17.26
C GLU A 58 -5.67 -28.08 17.96
N ASP A 59 -6.67 -27.20 17.84
CA ASP A 59 -8.00 -27.38 18.42
C ASP A 59 -8.90 -28.34 17.62
N ALA A 60 -8.46 -28.81 16.45
CA ALA A 60 -9.21 -29.78 15.66
C ALA A 60 -9.21 -31.15 16.37
N PRO A 61 -10.38 -31.78 16.61
CA PRO A 61 -10.44 -33.08 17.26
C PRO A 61 -9.67 -34.12 16.44
N SER A 62 -8.83 -34.91 17.09
CA SER A 62 -8.19 -36.09 16.48
C SER A 62 -9.28 -37.09 16.09
N ALA A 63 -9.63 -37.11 14.81
CA ALA A 63 -10.55 -38.09 14.21
C ALA A 63 -9.85 -39.44 13.97
#